data_AF-A0A1F8TQX3-F1
#
_entry.id   AF-A0A1F8TQX3-F1
#
_cell.length_a   1.000
_cell.length_b   1.000
_cell.length_c   1.000
_cell.angle_alpha   90.00
_cell.angle_beta   90.00
_cell.angle_gamma   90.00
#
_symmetry.space_group_name_H-M   'P 1'
#
loop_
_entity.id
_entity.type
_entity.pdbx_description
1 polymer ?
#
loop_
_entity_poly.entity_id
_entity_poly.type
_entity_poly.pdbx_seq_one_letter_code
_entity_poly.pdbx_strand_id
1 'polypeptide(L)'
;MIKHNVPAAADLYGHWFIVSQGKIWLYSADAPPPLCRYDQLPDLVDGSEPLCLLGAIDGVNCYLLNYTDRPEAEEQWHSARVLLQQSAAIFEHAARACQVALFLQTHRYCGQCGSSMHLVNWELAALCHKCGHRCYPRINPCVLIAVVNDKNQLLLARSARHKTGFFSILAGFVESAETLEQAAVRE
;
A
#
# COMPACT_ATOMS: atom_id res chain seq x y z
N MET A 1 -15.42 -4.03 1.44
CA MET A 1 -14.67 -4.04 2.72
C MET A 1 -13.55 -5.05 2.58
N ILE A 2 -12.33 -4.73 3.06
CA ILE A 2 -11.18 -5.64 2.99
C ILE A 2 -11.49 -6.86 3.87
N LYS A 3 -11.31 -8.06 3.34
CA LYS A 3 -11.41 -9.31 4.11
C LYS A 3 -10.02 -9.90 4.24
N HIS A 4 -9.56 -10.16 5.46
CA HIS A 4 -8.30 -10.86 5.72
C HIS A 4 -8.58 -12.32 6.11
N ASN A 5 -7.52 -13.12 6.26
CA ASN A 5 -7.62 -14.56 6.52
C ASN A 5 -8.47 -15.29 5.47
N VAL A 6 -8.39 -14.85 4.22
CA VAL A 6 -9.05 -15.55 3.12
C VAL A 6 -8.29 -16.87 2.93
N PRO A 7 -8.96 -18.04 2.91
CA PRO A 7 -8.27 -19.29 2.68
C PRO A 7 -7.68 -19.30 1.26
N ALA A 8 -6.42 -19.70 1.14
CA ALA A 8 -5.81 -19.95 -0.16
C ALA A 8 -6.50 -21.18 -0.79
N ALA A 9 -7.12 -20.99 -1.95
CA ALA A 9 -7.72 -22.07 -2.73
C ALA A 9 -7.24 -21.98 -4.18
N ALA A 10 -6.88 -23.12 -4.76
CA ALA A 10 -6.24 -23.23 -6.08
C ALA A 10 -7.09 -22.63 -7.22
N ASP A 11 -8.41 -22.59 -7.05
CA ASP A 11 -9.38 -22.09 -8.02
C ASP A 11 -9.66 -20.58 -7.90
N LEU A 12 -9.10 -19.89 -6.89
CA LEU A 12 -9.25 -18.45 -6.78
C LEU A 12 -8.62 -17.79 -8.01
N TYR A 13 -9.42 -16.99 -8.72
CA TYR A 13 -8.99 -16.20 -9.86
C TYR A 13 -9.08 -14.71 -9.52
N GLY A 14 -8.06 -13.94 -9.89
CA GLY A 14 -8.07 -12.50 -9.67
C GLY A 14 -6.76 -11.80 -10.01
N HIS A 15 -6.73 -10.50 -9.72
CA HIS A 15 -5.52 -9.71 -9.70
C HIS A 15 -4.75 -9.97 -8.41
N TRP A 16 -3.46 -10.25 -8.51
CA TRP A 16 -2.60 -10.58 -7.38
C TRP A 16 -1.59 -9.48 -7.10
N PHE A 17 -1.71 -8.86 -5.94
CA PHE A 17 -0.77 -7.87 -5.43
C PHE A 17 0.12 -8.57 -4.40
N ILE A 18 1.24 -9.13 -4.85
CA ILE A 18 2.21 -9.81 -3.98
C ILE A 18 3.16 -8.76 -3.40
N VAL A 19 3.11 -8.56 -2.09
CA VAL A 19 3.84 -7.46 -1.42
C VAL A 19 4.82 -8.03 -0.40
N SER A 20 6.07 -7.54 -0.45
CA SER A 20 7.10 -7.78 0.57
C SER A 20 7.86 -6.50 0.85
N GLN A 21 8.00 -6.16 2.13
CA GLN A 21 8.74 -4.99 2.60
C GLN A 21 8.40 -3.67 1.86
N GLY A 22 7.12 -3.48 1.53
CA GLY A 22 6.63 -2.29 0.82
C GLY A 22 6.90 -2.26 -0.69
N LYS A 23 7.51 -3.31 -1.25
CA LYS A 23 7.65 -3.54 -2.69
C LYS A 23 6.59 -4.50 -3.19
N ILE A 24 6.25 -4.40 -4.47
CA ILE A 24 5.34 -5.30 -5.17
C ILE A 24 6.14 -6.16 -6.16
N TRP A 25 5.81 -7.44 -6.24
CA TRP A 25 6.38 -8.34 -7.23
C TRP A 25 5.66 -8.18 -8.58
N LEU A 26 6.41 -8.07 -9.67
CA LEU A 26 5.93 -8.02 -11.04
C LEU A 26 6.85 -8.83 -11.96
N TYR A 27 6.32 -9.34 -13.08
CA TYR A 27 7.14 -10.01 -14.11
C TYR A 27 8.18 -9.06 -14.74
N SER A 28 7.84 -7.78 -14.84
CA SER A 28 8.74 -6.69 -15.23
C SER A 28 8.18 -5.37 -14.69
N ALA A 29 8.99 -4.31 -14.67
CA ALA A 29 8.58 -3.01 -14.13
C ALA A 29 7.35 -2.39 -14.82
N ASP A 30 7.14 -2.71 -16.10
CA ASP A 30 6.03 -2.20 -16.92
C ASP A 30 4.85 -3.18 -17.00
N ALA A 31 4.98 -4.38 -16.42
CA ALA A 31 3.91 -5.37 -16.41
C ALA A 31 2.83 -4.99 -15.38
N PRO A 32 1.55 -5.30 -15.65
CA PRO A 32 0.52 -5.24 -14.62
C PRO A 32 0.76 -6.33 -13.55
N PRO A 33 0.09 -6.23 -12.39
CA PRO A 33 0.03 -7.33 -11.44
C PRO A 33 -0.53 -8.60 -12.09
N PRO A 34 -0.09 -9.81 -11.70
CA PRO A 34 -0.58 -11.06 -12.26
C PRO A 34 -2.11 -11.15 -12.22
N LEU A 35 -2.71 -11.59 -13.33
CA LEU A 35 -4.13 -11.88 -13.45
C LEU A 35 -4.27 -13.35 -13.86
N CYS A 36 -4.44 -14.21 -12.88
CA CYS A 36 -4.41 -15.66 -13.07
C CYS A 36 -5.13 -16.38 -11.93
N ARG A 37 -5.18 -17.71 -12.02
CA ARG A 37 -5.56 -18.55 -10.87
C ARG A 37 -4.44 -18.61 -9.84
N TYR A 38 -4.80 -18.88 -8.59
CA TYR A 38 -3.84 -19.00 -7.49
C TYR A 38 -2.77 -20.07 -7.75
N ASP A 39 -3.14 -21.21 -8.32
CA ASP A 39 -2.22 -22.30 -8.68
C ASP A 39 -1.31 -22.00 -9.88
N GLN A 40 -1.48 -20.83 -10.51
CA GLN A 40 -0.65 -20.33 -11.60
C GLN A 40 0.24 -19.17 -11.16
N LEU A 41 0.22 -18.81 -9.87
CA LEU A 41 1.17 -17.86 -9.32
C LEU A 41 2.61 -18.41 -9.43
N PRO A 42 3.61 -17.53 -9.50
CA PRO A 42 5.01 -17.96 -9.44
C PRO A 42 5.26 -18.81 -8.19
N ASP A 43 6.23 -19.73 -8.27
CA ASP A 43 6.74 -20.59 -7.16
C ASP A 43 7.49 -19.78 -6.09
N LEU A 44 6.89 -18.67 -5.67
CA LEU A 44 7.34 -17.79 -4.62
C LEU A 44 6.34 -17.83 -3.45
N VAL A 45 5.21 -18.49 -3.63
CA VAL A 45 4.10 -18.56 -2.68
C VAL A 45 3.95 -20.02 -2.26
N ASP A 46 4.10 -20.30 -0.96
CA ASP A 46 3.96 -21.67 -0.43
C ASP A 46 2.58 -21.96 0.18
N GLY A 47 1.71 -20.94 0.25
CA GLY A 47 0.35 -21.03 0.78
C GLY A 47 0.24 -20.80 2.27
N SER A 48 1.34 -20.48 2.95
CA SER A 48 1.34 -20.04 4.35
C SER A 48 1.10 -18.53 4.51
N GLU A 49 1.17 -17.77 3.43
CA GLU A 49 1.14 -16.32 3.46
C GLU A 49 -0.26 -15.77 3.78
N PRO A 50 -0.36 -14.70 4.60
CA PRO A 50 -1.63 -14.03 4.83
C PRO A 50 -2.24 -13.49 3.54
N LEU A 51 -3.40 -14.03 3.17
CA LEU A 51 -4.18 -13.63 2.00
C LEU A 51 -5.33 -12.70 2.40
N CYS A 52 -5.47 -11.59 1.68
CA CYS A 52 -6.56 -10.63 1.87
C CYS A 52 -7.28 -10.32 0.55
N LEU A 53 -8.61 -10.26 0.56
CA LEU A 53 -9.42 -9.70 -0.53
C LEU A 53 -9.54 -8.18 -0.34
N LEU A 54 -9.02 -7.42 -1.29
CA LEU A 54 -8.96 -5.94 -1.26
C LEU A 54 -10.19 -5.26 -1.87
N GLY A 55 -10.92 -5.98 -2.73
CA GLY A 55 -11.99 -5.46 -3.56
C GLY A 55 -12.01 -6.17 -4.91
N ALA A 56 -12.48 -5.47 -5.94
CA ALA A 56 -12.50 -5.95 -7.31
C ALA A 56 -12.24 -4.80 -8.30
N ILE A 57 -11.63 -5.12 -9.43
CA ILE A 57 -11.46 -4.23 -10.59
C ILE A 57 -12.27 -4.87 -11.72
N ASP A 58 -13.22 -4.13 -12.29
CA ASP A 58 -14.07 -4.61 -13.39
C ASP A 58 -14.74 -5.97 -13.12
N GLY A 59 -15.15 -6.19 -11.86
CA GLY A 59 -15.77 -7.44 -11.41
C GLY A 59 -14.80 -8.58 -11.09
N VAL A 60 -13.50 -8.40 -11.33
CA VAL A 60 -12.45 -9.37 -11.01
C VAL A 60 -11.85 -9.08 -9.64
N ASN A 61 -11.87 -10.07 -8.75
CA ASN A 61 -11.35 -9.93 -7.39
C ASN A 61 -9.87 -9.52 -7.38
N CYS A 62 -9.50 -8.71 -6.39
CA CYS A 62 -8.15 -8.23 -6.16
C CYS A 62 -7.65 -8.75 -4.82
N TYR A 63 -6.56 -9.50 -4.83
CA TYR A 63 -6.00 -10.13 -3.65
C TYR A 63 -4.65 -9.52 -3.28
N LEU A 64 -4.42 -9.29 -2.00
CA LEU A 64 -3.09 -9.06 -1.43
C LEU A 64 -2.56 -10.39 -0.93
N LEU A 65 -1.35 -10.72 -1.35
CA LEU A 65 -0.53 -11.77 -0.76
C LEU A 65 0.65 -11.12 -0.04
N ASN A 66 0.71 -11.26 1.28
CA ASN A 66 1.75 -10.66 2.10
C ASN A 66 2.94 -11.61 2.23
N TYR A 67 3.89 -11.51 1.30
CA TYR A 67 5.10 -12.32 1.28
C TYR A 67 6.07 -11.84 2.37
N THR A 68 6.34 -12.70 3.35
CA THR A 68 7.14 -12.35 4.54
C THR A 68 8.63 -12.62 4.39
N ASP A 69 9.01 -13.44 3.41
CA ASP A 69 10.39 -13.84 3.20
C ASP A 69 11.19 -12.77 2.45
N ARG A 70 12.52 -12.93 2.50
CA ARG A 70 13.44 -12.03 1.82
C ARG A 70 13.38 -12.32 0.32
N PRO A 71 13.15 -11.31 -0.53
CA PRO A 71 13.10 -11.52 -1.97
C PRO A 71 14.45 -12.02 -2.52
N GLU A 72 14.46 -13.18 -3.18
CA GLU A 72 15.67 -13.75 -3.79
C GLU A 72 16.05 -13.06 -5.12
N ALA A 73 15.05 -12.58 -5.87
CA ALA A 73 15.24 -11.92 -7.18
C ALA A 73 14.87 -10.42 -7.11
N GLU A 74 15.78 -9.57 -6.60
CA GLU A 74 15.51 -8.14 -6.35
C GLU A 74 14.98 -7.36 -7.58
N GLU A 75 15.31 -7.80 -8.80
CA GLU A 75 14.91 -7.16 -10.06
C GLU A 75 13.39 -7.18 -10.33
N GLN A 76 12.66 -8.14 -9.76
CA GLN A 76 11.21 -8.28 -9.92
C GLN A 76 10.41 -7.52 -8.84
N TRP A 77 11.10 -6.94 -7.85
CA TRP A 77 10.49 -6.24 -6.73
C TRP A 77 10.59 -4.73 -6.91
N HIS A 78 9.45 -4.12 -7.20
CA HIS A 78 9.37 -2.71 -7.55
C HIS A 78 8.63 -1.90 -6.49
N SER A 79 8.89 -0.59 -6.45
CA SER A 79 7.97 0.32 -5.76
C SER A 79 6.64 0.35 -6.53
N ALA A 80 5.50 0.33 -5.83
CA ALA A 80 4.17 0.42 -6.45
C ALA A 80 3.99 1.62 -7.41
N ARG A 81 4.83 2.67 -7.28
CA ARG A 81 4.88 3.80 -8.22
C ARG A 81 5.11 3.41 -9.68
N VAL A 82 5.74 2.27 -9.99
CA VAL A 82 5.90 1.83 -11.39
C VAL A 82 4.54 1.59 -12.06
N LEU A 83 3.52 1.24 -11.26
CA LEU A 83 2.15 1.03 -11.73
C LEU A 83 1.38 2.33 -11.98
N LEU A 84 1.98 3.51 -11.80
CA LEU A 84 1.37 4.79 -12.21
C LEU A 84 1.12 4.86 -13.73
N GLN A 85 1.84 4.06 -14.52
CA GLN A 85 1.64 3.95 -15.97
C GLN A 85 0.50 2.99 -16.34
N GLN A 86 -0.03 2.24 -15.37
CA GLN A 86 -1.19 1.36 -15.55
C GLN A 86 -2.50 2.16 -15.33
N SER A 87 -3.64 1.47 -15.28
CA SER A 87 -4.90 2.11 -14.93
C SER A 87 -4.91 2.62 -13.49
N ALA A 88 -5.67 3.69 -13.23
CA ALA A 88 -5.86 4.22 -11.88
C ALA A 88 -6.35 3.15 -10.90
N ALA A 89 -7.28 2.29 -11.34
CA ALA A 89 -7.80 1.19 -10.53
C ALA A 89 -6.69 0.22 -10.09
N ILE A 90 -5.78 -0.16 -10.99
CA ILE A 90 -4.64 -1.03 -10.65
C ILE A 90 -3.70 -0.33 -9.65
N PHE A 91 -3.36 0.92 -9.91
CA PHE A 91 -2.48 1.70 -9.04
C PHE A 91 -3.06 1.88 -7.62
N GLU A 92 -4.34 2.23 -7.52
CA GLU A 92 -5.04 2.40 -6.23
C GLU A 92 -5.08 1.09 -5.43
N HIS A 93 -5.33 -0.05 -6.09
CA HIS A 93 -5.31 -1.35 -5.43
C HIS A 93 -3.89 -1.76 -5.02
N ALA A 94 -2.85 -1.46 -5.80
CA ALA A 94 -1.47 -1.68 -5.40
C ALA A 94 -1.08 -0.82 -4.19
N ALA A 95 -1.45 0.47 -4.18
CA ALA A 95 -1.20 1.35 -3.05
C ALA A 95 -1.90 0.86 -1.79
N ARG A 96 -3.17 0.43 -1.91
CA ARG A 96 -3.93 -0.21 -0.83
C ARG A 96 -3.26 -1.50 -0.36
N ALA A 97 -2.82 -2.38 -1.26
CA ALA A 97 -2.13 -3.61 -0.92
C ALA A 97 -0.87 -3.34 -0.08
N CYS A 98 -0.02 -2.40 -0.51
CA CYS A 98 1.15 -1.96 0.24
C CYS A 98 0.80 -1.43 1.64
N GLN A 99 -0.26 -0.62 1.76
CA GLN A 99 -0.68 -0.07 3.05
C GLN A 99 -1.21 -1.16 4.00
N VAL A 100 -2.01 -2.09 3.49
CA VAL A 100 -2.55 -3.21 4.28
C VAL A 100 -1.42 -4.14 4.71
N ALA A 101 -0.52 -4.52 3.80
CA ALA A 101 0.64 -5.35 4.13
C ALA A 101 1.51 -4.68 5.22
N LEU A 102 1.78 -3.38 5.10
CA LEU A 102 2.51 -2.63 6.12
C LEU A 102 1.80 -2.67 7.47
N PHE A 103 0.48 -2.50 7.51
CA PHE A 103 -0.30 -2.58 8.74
C PHE A 103 -0.16 -3.97 9.39
N LEU A 104 -0.34 -5.04 8.62
CA LEU A 104 -0.21 -6.43 9.09
C LEU A 104 1.20 -6.72 9.64
N GLN A 105 2.24 -6.18 9.00
CA GLN A 105 3.63 -6.35 9.44
C GLN A 105 3.96 -5.56 10.71
N THR A 106 3.42 -4.34 10.84
CA THR A 106 3.80 -3.40 11.91
C THR A 106 2.98 -3.51 13.19
N HIS A 107 1.83 -4.19 13.16
CA HIS A 107 0.94 -4.33 14.31
C HIS A 107 0.85 -5.77 14.82
N ARG A 108 1.99 -6.50 14.79
CA ARG A 108 2.11 -7.84 15.40
C ARG A 108 2.21 -7.79 16.92
N TYR A 109 2.74 -6.70 17.46
CA TYR A 109 2.90 -6.44 18.89
C TYR A 109 2.28 -5.10 19.27
N CYS A 110 1.76 -5.01 20.49
CA CYS A 110 1.07 -3.86 21.00
C CYS A 110 2.05 -2.73 21.32
N GLY A 111 1.88 -1.58 20.67
CA GLY A 111 2.68 -0.38 20.96
C GLY A 111 2.51 0.19 22.37
N GLN A 112 1.47 -0.22 23.12
CA GLN A 112 1.22 0.25 24.48
C GLN A 112 1.80 -0.67 25.57
N CYS A 113 1.82 -2.00 25.36
CA CYS A 113 2.21 -2.96 26.40
C CYS A 113 3.16 -4.08 25.94
N GLY A 114 3.58 -4.09 24.67
CA GLY A 114 4.50 -5.05 24.09
C GLY A 114 3.95 -6.46 23.85
N SER A 115 2.71 -6.76 24.23
CA SER A 115 2.10 -8.09 24.05
C SER A 115 1.63 -8.30 22.61
N SER A 116 1.52 -9.56 22.17
CA SER A 116 1.04 -9.89 20.82
C SER A 116 -0.36 -9.30 20.54
N MET A 117 -0.58 -8.89 19.30
CA MET A 117 -1.88 -8.43 18.81
C MET A 117 -2.50 -9.45 17.85
N HIS A 118 -3.82 -9.43 17.76
CA HIS A 118 -4.60 -10.32 16.92
C HIS A 118 -5.51 -9.53 15.99
N LEU A 119 -5.65 -9.97 14.75
CA LEU A 119 -6.57 -9.32 13.81
C LEU A 119 -8.03 -9.57 14.21
N VAL A 120 -8.86 -8.55 13.99
CA VAL A 120 -10.29 -8.59 14.28
C VAL A 120 -11.05 -9.08 13.05
N ASN A 121 -11.82 -10.17 13.15
CA ASN A 121 -12.39 -10.84 11.98
C ASN A 121 -13.41 -10.05 11.13
N TRP A 122 -13.97 -8.94 11.62
CA TRP A 122 -15.03 -8.18 10.95
C TRP A 122 -14.60 -6.78 10.48
N GLU A 123 -13.36 -6.37 10.74
CA GLU A 123 -12.82 -5.07 10.31
C GLU A 123 -11.30 -5.15 10.19
N LEU A 124 -10.67 -4.29 9.39
CA LEU A 124 -9.21 -4.26 9.33
C LEU A 124 -8.64 -3.54 10.56
N ALA A 125 -8.51 -4.26 11.66
CA ALA A 125 -7.96 -3.79 12.91
C ALA A 125 -7.16 -4.88 13.63
N ALA A 126 -6.22 -4.47 14.48
CA ALA A 126 -5.46 -5.33 15.37
C ALA A 126 -5.85 -5.01 16.83
N LEU A 127 -6.10 -6.02 17.64
CA LEU A 127 -6.52 -5.90 19.04
C LEU A 127 -5.51 -6.60 19.95
N CYS A 128 -5.13 -5.92 21.04
CA CYS A 128 -4.38 -6.52 22.13
C CYS A 128 -5.35 -7.03 23.22
N HIS A 129 -5.43 -8.34 23.41
CA HIS A 129 -6.29 -8.93 24.45
C HIS A 129 -5.80 -8.70 25.89
N LYS A 130 -4.55 -8.26 26.08
CA LYS A 130 -3.99 -7.99 27.42
C LYS A 130 -4.43 -6.64 27.97
N CYS A 131 -4.39 -5.57 27.17
CA CYS A 131 -4.69 -4.21 27.62
C CYS A 131 -5.87 -3.54 26.90
N GLY A 132 -6.49 -4.22 25.93
CA GLY A 132 -7.61 -3.68 25.15
C GLY A 132 -7.22 -2.68 24.07
N HIS A 133 -5.93 -2.38 23.89
CA HIS A 133 -5.47 -1.45 22.85
C HIS A 133 -5.82 -1.97 21.46
N ARG A 134 -6.38 -1.10 20.62
CA ARG A 134 -6.83 -1.43 19.27
C ARG A 134 -6.23 -0.45 18.27
N CYS A 135 -5.71 -0.97 17.17
CA CYS A 135 -5.08 -0.17 16.11
C CYS A 135 -5.76 -0.40 14.77
N TYR A 136 -5.72 0.62 13.93
CA TYR A 136 -6.25 0.64 12.58
C TYR A 136 -5.14 1.03 11.59
N PRO A 137 -5.25 0.69 10.29
CA PRO A 137 -4.34 1.17 9.26
C PRO A 137 -4.23 2.69 9.29
N ARG A 138 -3.00 3.20 9.29
CA ARG A 138 -2.73 4.63 9.37
C ARG A 138 -2.86 5.29 8.00
N ILE A 139 -3.59 6.39 7.94
CA ILE A 139 -3.60 7.34 6.82
C ILE A 139 -2.96 8.62 7.35
N ASN A 140 -1.94 9.12 6.65
CA ASN A 140 -1.29 10.38 6.97
C ASN A 140 -1.76 11.43 5.95
N PRO A 141 -2.60 12.40 6.33
CA PRO A 141 -3.08 13.42 5.40
C PRO A 141 -1.91 14.28 4.90
N CYS A 142 -1.97 14.64 3.61
CA CYS A 142 -0.93 15.37 2.91
C CYS A 142 -1.58 16.32 1.91
N VAL A 143 -1.01 17.51 1.76
CA VAL A 143 -1.44 18.52 0.79
C VAL A 143 -0.45 18.58 -0.37
N LEU A 144 -0.95 18.82 -1.58
CA LEU A 144 -0.16 19.14 -2.77
C LEU A 144 -0.58 20.55 -3.24
N ILE A 145 0.36 21.47 -3.34
CA ILE A 145 0.10 22.91 -3.41
C ILE A 145 0.70 23.52 -4.67
N ALA A 146 -0.16 23.96 -5.59
CA ALA A 146 0.23 24.74 -6.76
C ALA A 146 0.17 26.24 -6.45
N VAL A 147 1.33 26.87 -6.23
CA VAL A 147 1.40 28.33 -5.99
C VAL A 147 1.50 29.06 -7.32
N VAL A 148 0.59 30.03 -7.54
CA VAL A 148 0.52 30.84 -8.76
C VAL A 148 0.71 32.31 -8.39
N ASN A 149 1.56 33.02 -9.12
CA ASN A 149 1.74 34.46 -8.93
C ASN A 149 0.76 35.29 -9.80
N ASP A 150 0.75 36.61 -9.62
CA ASP A 150 -0.14 37.53 -10.36
C ASP A 150 0.07 37.53 -11.88
N LYS A 151 1.21 36.98 -12.35
CA LYS A 151 1.54 36.81 -13.77
C LYS A 151 1.13 35.44 -14.32
N ASN A 152 0.34 34.67 -13.57
CA ASN A 152 -0.09 33.31 -13.90
C ASN A 152 1.09 32.33 -14.10
N GLN A 153 2.17 32.49 -13.35
CA GLN A 153 3.33 31.59 -13.35
C GLN A 153 3.27 30.67 -12.14
N LEU A 154 3.64 29.40 -12.35
CA LEU A 154 3.62 28.36 -11.33
C LEU A 154 4.97 28.26 -10.60
N LEU A 155 4.95 28.21 -9.27
CA LEU A 155 6.14 27.83 -8.50
C LEU A 155 6.35 26.32 -8.59
N LEU A 156 7.56 25.92 -8.98
CA LEU A 156 8.00 24.54 -8.98
C LEU A 156 9.30 24.42 -8.19
N ALA A 157 9.40 23.36 -7.39
CA ALA A 157 10.57 23.06 -6.60
C ALA A 157 11.11 21.66 -6.92
N ARG A 158 12.36 21.42 -6.54
CA ARG A 158 13.01 20.11 -6.66
C ARG A 158 13.68 19.75 -5.33
N SER A 159 13.22 18.68 -4.71
CA SER A 159 13.97 18.05 -3.62
C SER A 159 15.25 17.42 -4.14
N ALA A 160 16.33 17.49 -3.36
CA ALA A 160 17.63 16.89 -3.68
C ALA A 160 17.56 15.37 -3.93
N ARG A 161 16.50 14.69 -3.45
CA ARG A 161 16.28 13.25 -3.66
C ARG A 161 15.71 12.91 -5.04
N HIS A 162 15.17 13.88 -5.78
CA HIS A 162 14.60 13.63 -7.12
C HIS A 162 15.67 13.66 -8.20
N LYS A 163 15.39 12.95 -9.31
CA LYS A 163 16.25 12.97 -10.50
C LYS A 163 16.42 14.41 -11.00
N THR A 164 17.63 14.74 -11.46
CA THR A 164 17.90 16.02 -12.11
C THR A 164 16.92 16.24 -13.27
N GLY A 165 16.36 17.46 -13.36
CA GLY A 165 15.38 17.83 -14.39
C GLY A 165 13.92 17.58 -14.00
N PHE A 166 13.63 16.87 -12.91
CA PHE A 166 12.26 16.75 -12.40
C PHE A 166 11.95 17.85 -11.39
N PHE A 167 10.92 18.64 -11.67
CA PHE A 167 10.37 19.65 -10.78
C PHE A 167 8.89 19.33 -10.52
N SER A 168 8.42 19.61 -9.32
CA SER A 168 7.03 19.38 -8.94
C SER A 168 6.49 20.53 -8.11
N ILE A 169 5.18 20.52 -7.90
CA ILE A 169 4.51 21.39 -6.94
C ILE A 169 4.91 21.00 -5.51
N LEU A 170 4.66 21.91 -4.56
CA LEU A 170 5.02 21.69 -3.17
C LEU A 170 4.10 20.64 -2.54
N ALA A 171 4.60 19.92 -1.53
CA ALA A 171 3.84 18.92 -0.82
C ALA A 171 4.33 18.78 0.61
N GLY A 172 3.40 18.52 1.53
CA GLY A 172 3.73 18.38 2.95
C GLY A 172 2.62 17.72 3.76
N PHE A 173 2.99 17.19 4.92
CA PHE A 173 2.05 16.48 5.79
C PHE A 173 1.22 17.49 6.59
N VAL A 174 -0.06 17.15 6.81
CA VAL A 174 -0.94 17.93 7.67
C VAL A 174 -0.63 17.58 9.12
N GLU A 175 -0.43 18.59 9.97
CA GLU A 175 -0.20 18.39 11.39
C GLU A 175 -1.52 18.25 12.18
N SER A 176 -1.41 17.80 13.42
CA SER A 176 -2.58 17.67 14.30
C SER A 176 -3.20 19.04 14.56
N ALA A 177 -4.53 19.10 14.48
CA ALA A 177 -5.32 20.32 14.65
C ALA A 177 -5.15 21.39 13.55
N GLU A 178 -4.53 21.07 12.43
CA GLU A 178 -4.54 21.93 11.23
C GLU A 178 -5.69 21.60 10.29
N THR A 179 -6.23 22.62 9.61
CA THR A 179 -6.99 22.44 8.38
C THR A 179 -6.06 22.18 7.20
N LEU A 180 -6.60 21.71 6.08
CA LEU A 180 -5.82 21.50 4.86
C LEU A 180 -5.22 22.83 4.35
N GLU A 181 -5.96 23.92 4.49
CA GLU A 181 -5.52 25.27 4.09
C GLU A 181 -4.39 25.78 4.98
N GLN A 182 -4.45 25.51 6.29
CA GLN A 182 -3.37 25.88 7.22
C GLN A 182 -2.08 25.14 6.89
N ALA A 183 -2.17 23.82 6.67
CA ALA A 183 -1.03 23.02 6.22
C ALA A 183 -0.47 23.50 4.88
N ALA A 184 -1.35 23.87 3.94
CA ALA A 184 -0.95 24.40 2.62
C ALA A 184 -0.22 25.75 2.69
N VAL A 185 -0.47 26.57 3.71
CA VAL A 185 0.22 27.85 3.93
C VAL A 185 1.55 27.65 4.67
N ARG A 186 1.64 26.65 5.56
CA ARG A 186 2.84 26.35 6.34
C ARG A 186 3.95 25.70 5.51
N GLU A 187 3.58 24.79 4.61
CA GLU A 187 4.49 24.03 3.72
C GLU A 187 4.92 24.82 2.49
#